data_AF-A0AAD0JEJ0-F1
#
_entry.id   AF-A0AAD0JEJ0-F1
#
_cell.length_a   1.000
_cell.length_b   1.000
_cell.length_c   1.000
_cell.angle_alpha   90.00
_cell.angle_beta   90.00
_cell.angle_gamma   90.00
#
_symmetry.space_group_name_H-M   'P 1'
#
loop_
_entity.id
_entity.type
_entity.pdbx_description
1 polymer ?
#
loop_
_entity_poly.entity_id
_entity_poly.type
_entity_poly.pdbx_seq_one_letter_code
_entity_poly.pdbx_strand_id
1 'polypeptide(L)'
;MSARNLFNTLAKKASAAAGSPWTFLTAISIVVLWGISGPVFGFNDTWQLVINTGTTIITFLMVFLIQHTQNSDTAAMQIKLDELIRATADANNELLDLEEMDEERLEEIRAEYERMAREAGDALARVRACRVPPRDDEAV
;
A
#
# COMPACT_ATOMS: atom_id res chain seq x y z
N MET A 1 -14.53 -4.88 -28.96
CA MET A 1 -13.92 -4.35 -27.72
C MET A 1 -12.80 -5.31 -27.34
N SER A 2 -11.53 -4.87 -27.35
CA SER A 2 -10.37 -5.77 -27.10
C SER A 2 -10.42 -6.34 -25.67
N ALA A 3 -10.05 -7.60 -25.48
CA ALA A 3 -10.10 -8.31 -24.19
C ALA A 3 -9.39 -7.52 -23.06
N ARG A 4 -8.32 -6.79 -23.40
CA ARG A 4 -7.56 -5.93 -22.48
C ARG A 4 -8.41 -4.78 -21.93
N ASN A 5 -9.26 -4.16 -22.76
CA ASN A 5 -10.12 -3.06 -22.33
C ASN A 5 -11.27 -3.54 -21.43
N LEU A 6 -11.81 -4.73 -21.72
CA LEU A 6 -12.83 -5.37 -20.88
C LEU A 6 -12.24 -5.72 -19.51
N PHE A 7 -11.08 -6.38 -19.50
CA PHE A 7 -10.37 -6.70 -18.26
C PHE A 7 -10.04 -5.45 -17.44
N ASN A 8 -9.48 -4.40 -18.06
CA ASN A 8 -9.17 -3.15 -17.37
C ASN A 8 -10.40 -2.49 -16.75
N THR A 9 -11.53 -2.50 -17.46
CA THR A 9 -12.77 -1.90 -16.98
C THR A 9 -13.38 -2.71 -15.83
N LEU A 10 -13.38 -4.04 -15.96
CA LEU A 10 -13.82 -4.94 -14.90
C LEU A 10 -12.93 -4.81 -13.67
N ALA A 11 -11.61 -4.78 -13.84
CA ALA A 11 -10.64 -4.63 -12.76
C ALA A 11 -10.84 -3.33 -12.00
N LYS A 12 -10.92 -2.21 -12.69
CA LYS A 12 -11.15 -0.91 -12.04
C LYS A 12 -12.48 -0.86 -11.30
N LYS A 13 -13.56 -1.36 -11.91
CA LYS A 13 -14.88 -1.38 -11.27
C LYS A 13 -14.94 -2.32 -10.08
N ALA A 14 -14.38 -3.53 -10.20
CA ALA A 14 -14.41 -4.52 -9.13
C ALA A 14 -13.48 -4.12 -7.96
N SER A 15 -12.31 -3.52 -8.21
CA SER A 15 -11.46 -2.96 -7.16
C SER A 15 -12.12 -1.76 -6.45
N ALA A 16 -12.71 -0.83 -7.21
CA ALA A 16 -13.43 0.31 -6.62
C ALA A 16 -14.66 -0.15 -5.82
N ALA A 17 -15.39 -1.15 -6.34
CA ALA A 17 -16.51 -1.75 -5.63
C ALA A 17 -16.03 -2.43 -4.35
N ALA A 18 -14.99 -3.28 -4.39
CA ALA A 18 -14.49 -3.99 -3.22
C ALA A 18 -13.98 -3.06 -2.10
N GLY A 19 -13.47 -1.87 -2.44
CA GLY A 19 -13.05 -0.86 -1.45
C GLY A 19 -14.18 -0.04 -0.84
N SER A 20 -15.43 -0.16 -1.31
CA SER A 20 -16.54 0.66 -0.79
C SER A 20 -17.14 0.10 0.51
N PRO A 21 -17.58 0.94 1.45
CA PRO A 21 -18.28 0.46 2.66
C PRO A 21 -19.57 -0.31 2.35
N TRP A 22 -20.30 0.06 1.29
CA TRP A 22 -21.59 -0.54 0.93
C TRP A 22 -21.46 -1.98 0.43
N THR A 23 -20.42 -2.28 -0.33
CA THR A 23 -20.13 -3.65 -0.79
C THR A 23 -19.69 -4.54 0.35
N PHE A 24 -18.95 -4.01 1.32
CA PHE A 24 -18.60 -4.74 2.54
C PHE A 24 -19.85 -5.13 3.35
N LEU A 25 -20.78 -4.18 3.56
CA LEU A 25 -22.07 -4.48 4.20
C LEU A 25 -22.88 -5.52 3.41
N THR A 26 -22.86 -5.44 2.08
CA THR A 26 -23.53 -6.40 1.21
C THR A 26 -22.90 -7.80 1.34
N ALA A 27 -21.58 -7.89 1.37
CA ALA A 27 -20.85 -9.15 1.55
C ALA A 27 -21.16 -9.79 2.91
N ILE A 28 -21.15 -9.01 4.00
CA ILE A 28 -21.57 -9.48 5.32
C ILE A 28 -23.00 -10.00 5.29
N SER A 29 -23.92 -9.26 4.66
CA SER A 29 -25.33 -9.66 4.57
C SER A 29 -25.48 -11.00 3.85
N ILE A 30 -24.74 -11.22 2.76
CA ILE A 30 -24.70 -12.49 2.03
C ILE A 30 -24.18 -13.62 2.93
N VAL A 31 -23.10 -13.40 3.69
CA VAL A 31 -22.55 -14.40 4.61
C VAL A 31 -23.55 -14.74 5.72
N VAL A 32 -24.25 -13.76 6.28
CA VAL A 32 -25.29 -13.97 7.29
C VAL A 32 -26.47 -14.75 6.72
N LEU A 33 -26.96 -14.38 5.53
CA LEU A 33 -28.02 -15.09 4.81
C LEU A 33 -27.61 -16.55 4.52
N TRP A 34 -26.36 -16.79 4.15
CA TRP A 34 -25.82 -18.14 3.97
C TRP A 34 -25.77 -18.91 5.29
N GLY A 35 -25.38 -18.26 6.38
CA GLY A 35 -25.44 -18.82 7.74
C GLY A 35 -26.85 -19.29 8.12
N ILE A 36 -27.85 -18.46 7.84
CA ILE A 36 -29.27 -18.74 8.13
C ILE A 36 -29.82 -19.88 7.25
N SER A 37 -29.24 -20.14 6.07
CA SER A 37 -29.63 -21.31 5.27
C SER A 37 -29.08 -22.63 5.83
N GLY A 38 -28.03 -22.58 6.65
CA GLY A 38 -27.37 -23.75 7.24
C GLY A 38 -28.29 -24.75 7.96
N PRO A 39 -29.22 -24.31 8.84
CA PRO A 39 -30.20 -25.19 9.49
C PRO A 39 -31.12 -25.94 8.52
N VAL A 40 -31.46 -25.35 7.37
CA VAL A 40 -32.29 -25.99 6.32
C VAL A 40 -31.52 -27.14 5.64
N PHE A 41 -30.21 -26.98 5.49
CA PHE A 41 -29.31 -27.98 4.88
C PHE A 41 -28.62 -28.89 5.91
N GLY A 42 -28.98 -28.78 7.19
CA GLY A 42 -28.40 -29.58 8.28
C GLY A 42 -26.90 -29.37 8.49
N PHE A 43 -26.36 -28.21 8.10
CA PHE A 43 -24.93 -27.88 8.18
C PHE A 43 -23.99 -28.96 7.59
N ASN A 44 -24.44 -29.62 6.52
CA ASN A 44 -23.71 -30.74 5.91
C ASN A 44 -22.40 -30.30 5.22
N ASP A 45 -21.59 -31.29 4.84
CA ASP A 45 -20.29 -31.06 4.19
C ASP A 45 -20.42 -30.26 2.89
N THR A 46 -21.51 -30.44 2.13
CA THR A 46 -21.77 -29.68 0.89
C THR A 46 -22.00 -28.20 1.17
N TRP A 47 -22.75 -27.85 2.21
CA TRP A 47 -23.03 -26.48 2.61
C TRP A 47 -21.74 -25.74 3.02
N GLN A 48 -20.84 -26.42 3.75
CA GLN A 48 -19.53 -25.87 4.11
C GLN A 48 -18.58 -25.79 2.90
N LEU A 49 -18.57 -26.83 2.05
CA LEU A 49 -17.70 -26.89 0.88
C LEU A 49 -17.97 -25.73 -0.08
N VAL A 50 -19.24 -25.38 -0.32
CA VAL A 50 -19.62 -24.30 -1.25
C VAL A 50 -19.05 -22.96 -0.80
N ILE A 51 -19.20 -22.57 0.48
CA ILE A 51 -18.72 -21.27 0.95
C ILE A 51 -17.18 -21.22 1.01
N ASN A 52 -16.53 -22.31 1.46
CA ASN A 52 -15.07 -22.37 1.52
C ASN A 52 -14.46 -22.34 0.11
N THR A 53 -14.97 -23.16 -0.80
CA THR A 53 -14.45 -23.25 -2.18
C THR A 53 -14.72 -21.95 -2.95
N GLY A 54 -15.95 -21.42 -2.85
CA GLY A 54 -16.33 -20.18 -3.52
C GLY A 54 -15.50 -18.99 -3.05
N THR A 55 -15.37 -18.82 -1.73
CA THR A 55 -14.59 -17.70 -1.16
C THR A 55 -13.12 -17.82 -1.54
N THR A 56 -12.56 -19.04 -1.58
CA THR A 56 -11.16 -19.27 -1.98
C THR A 56 -10.94 -18.87 -3.44
N ILE A 57 -11.81 -19.28 -4.36
CA ILE A 57 -11.72 -18.91 -5.78
C ILE A 57 -11.84 -17.38 -5.94
N ILE A 58 -12.82 -16.76 -5.29
CA ILE A 58 -13.01 -15.30 -5.33
C ILE A 58 -11.77 -14.58 -4.80
N THR A 59 -11.22 -15.03 -3.68
CA THR A 59 -10.02 -14.44 -3.07
C THR A 59 -8.81 -14.58 -3.99
N PHE A 60 -8.61 -15.75 -4.59
CA PHE A 60 -7.54 -15.98 -5.55
C PHE A 60 -7.64 -15.03 -6.76
N LEU A 61 -8.84 -14.89 -7.34
CA LEU A 61 -9.09 -13.93 -8.42
C LEU A 61 -8.88 -12.47 -7.97
N MET A 62 -9.30 -12.15 -6.74
CA MET A 62 -9.17 -10.81 -6.16
C MET A 62 -7.70 -10.40 -6.03
N VAL A 63 -6.80 -11.31 -5.67
CA VAL A 63 -5.36 -11.03 -5.61
C VAL A 63 -4.83 -10.51 -6.94
N PHE A 64 -5.15 -11.17 -8.07
CA PHE A 64 -4.75 -10.68 -9.40
C PHE A 64 -5.39 -9.34 -9.75
N LEU A 65 -6.66 -9.15 -9.37
CA LEU A 65 -7.38 -7.91 -9.61
C LEU A 65 -6.75 -6.71 -8.89
N ILE A 66 -6.43 -6.93 -7.61
CA ILE A 66 -5.76 -5.98 -6.75
C ILE A 66 -4.38 -5.67 -7.33
N GLN A 67 -3.59 -6.70 -7.64
CA GLN A 67 -2.26 -6.51 -8.23
C GLN A 67 -2.31 -5.70 -9.53
N HIS A 68 -3.25 -5.99 -10.44
CA HIS A 68 -3.38 -5.21 -11.68
C HIS A 68 -3.71 -3.74 -11.42
N THR A 69 -4.64 -3.49 -10.49
CA THR A 69 -5.05 -2.13 -10.13
C THR A 69 -3.91 -1.39 -9.44
N GLN A 70 -3.29 -2.03 -8.45
CA GLN A 70 -2.14 -1.51 -7.71
C GLN A 70 -0.95 -1.24 -8.63
N ASN A 71 -0.61 -2.13 -9.57
CA ASN A 71 0.48 -1.93 -10.50
C ASN A 71 0.25 -0.69 -11.39
N SER A 72 -0.98 -0.48 -11.87
CA SER A 72 -1.33 0.71 -12.65
C SER A 72 -1.29 1.99 -11.80
N ASP A 73 -1.73 1.93 -10.54
CA ASP A 73 -1.76 3.09 -9.65
C ASP A 73 -0.35 3.45 -9.18
N THR A 74 0.51 2.47 -8.90
CA THR A 74 1.93 2.66 -8.57
C THR A 74 2.68 3.35 -9.70
N ALA A 75 2.53 2.89 -10.95
CA ALA A 75 3.17 3.52 -12.10
C ALA A 75 2.71 4.99 -12.27
N ALA A 76 1.43 5.27 -12.04
CA ALA A 76 0.92 6.64 -12.09
C ALA A 76 1.44 7.52 -10.94
N MET A 77 1.72 6.95 -9.76
CA MET A 77 2.37 7.65 -8.65
C MET A 77 3.83 7.96 -8.97
N GLN A 78 4.60 7.00 -9.50
CA GLN A 78 5.99 7.20 -9.93
C GLN A 78 6.10 8.38 -10.91
N ILE A 79 5.33 8.37 -12.00
CA ILE A 79 5.34 9.45 -13.01
C ILE A 79 5.06 10.83 -12.39
N LYS A 80 4.16 10.91 -11.41
CA LYS A 80 3.85 12.18 -10.72
C LYS A 80 5.02 12.62 -9.82
N LEU A 81 5.69 11.69 -9.15
CA LEU A 81 6.87 11.98 -8.33
C LEU A 81 8.05 12.41 -9.21
N ASP A 82 8.24 11.75 -10.34
CA ASP A 82 9.28 12.09 -11.32
C ASP A 82 9.12 13.53 -11.83
N GLU A 83 7.88 13.94 -12.12
CA GLU A 83 7.60 15.32 -12.51
C GLU A 83 7.94 16.31 -11.37
N LEU A 84 7.65 15.96 -10.12
CA LEU A 84 7.98 16.80 -8.96
C LEU A 84 9.49 16.90 -8.73
N ILE A 85 10.24 15.80 -8.86
CA ILE A 85 11.70 15.78 -8.76
C ILE A 85 12.27 16.67 -9.86
N ARG A 86 11.86 16.44 -11.11
CA ARG A 86 12.32 17.22 -12.27
C ARG A 86 12.02 18.72 -12.15
N ALA A 87 10.87 19.08 -11.57
CA ALA A 87 10.46 20.48 -11.39
C ALA A 87 11.15 21.18 -10.20
N THR A 88 11.81 20.44 -9.31
CA THR A 88 12.45 20.98 -8.11
C THR A 88 13.93 21.26 -8.35
N ALA A 89 14.34 22.53 -8.30
CA ALA A 89 15.68 22.97 -8.71
C ALA A 89 16.85 22.36 -7.89
N ASP A 90 16.61 21.96 -6.64
CA ASP A 90 17.63 21.40 -5.73
C ASP A 90 17.45 19.88 -5.53
N ALA A 91 16.54 19.24 -6.27
CA ALA A 91 16.33 17.80 -6.17
C ALA A 91 17.40 17.02 -6.94
N ASN A 92 17.78 15.86 -6.40
CA ASN A 92 18.71 14.97 -7.08
C ASN A 92 17.98 14.25 -8.23
N ASN A 93 18.21 14.71 -9.47
CA ASN A 93 17.66 14.10 -10.68
C ASN A 93 18.11 12.66 -10.92
N GLU A 94 19.17 12.19 -10.27
CA GLU A 94 19.56 10.78 -10.31
C GLU A 94 18.51 9.85 -9.67
N LEU A 95 17.60 10.41 -8.85
CA LEU A 95 16.47 9.64 -8.31
C LEU A 95 15.34 9.39 -9.32
N LEU A 96 15.41 10.01 -10.50
CA LEU A 96 14.53 9.66 -11.61
C LEU A 96 14.96 8.27 -12.09
N ASP A 97 14.01 7.35 -12.21
CA ASP A 97 14.24 5.96 -12.65
C ASP A 97 14.90 5.04 -11.62
N LEU A 98 14.68 5.34 -10.33
CA LEU A 98 15.27 4.58 -9.22
C LEU A 98 14.88 3.09 -9.21
N GLU A 99 13.73 2.73 -9.79
CA GLU A 99 13.24 1.36 -9.91
C GLU A 99 13.99 0.49 -10.94
N GLU A 100 14.69 1.10 -11.91
CA GLU A 100 15.48 0.39 -12.92
C GLU A 100 16.98 0.32 -12.58
N MET A 101 17.39 0.95 -11.47
CA MET A 101 18.79 1.00 -11.05
C MET A 101 19.30 -0.34 -10.50
N ASP A 102 20.60 -0.59 -10.68
CA ASP A 102 21.27 -1.73 -10.07
C ASP A 102 21.25 -1.65 -8.54
N GLU A 103 21.12 -2.80 -7.87
CA GLU A 103 21.01 -2.90 -6.41
C GLU A 103 22.19 -2.22 -5.68
N GLU A 104 23.41 -2.38 -6.19
CA GLU A 104 24.61 -1.74 -5.62
C GLU A 104 24.48 -0.21 -5.61
N ARG A 105 23.99 0.38 -6.72
CA ARG A 105 23.79 1.83 -6.83
C ARG A 105 22.64 2.30 -5.94
N LEU A 106 21.58 1.52 -5.83
CA LEU A 106 20.45 1.78 -4.94
C LEU A 106 20.89 1.83 -3.47
N GLU A 107 21.75 0.90 -3.05
CA GLU A 107 22.35 0.87 -1.71
C GLU A 107 23.26 2.09 -1.46
N GLU A 108 24.06 2.50 -2.44
CA GLU A 108 24.91 3.70 -2.33
C GLU A 108 24.08 4.97 -2.09
N ILE A 109 23.02 5.16 -2.88
CA ILE A 109 22.11 6.30 -2.73
C ILE A 109 21.43 6.25 -1.35
N ARG A 110 20.92 5.08 -0.96
CA ARG A 110 20.31 4.90 0.36
C ARG A 110 21.28 5.27 1.49
N ALA A 111 22.53 4.80 1.41
CA ALA A 111 23.54 5.09 2.42
C ALA A 111 23.85 6.60 2.52
N GLU A 112 23.84 7.31 1.40
CA GLU A 112 23.99 8.77 1.37
C GLU A 112 22.83 9.49 2.07
N TYR A 113 21.58 9.14 1.76
CA TYR A 113 20.41 9.74 2.43
C TYR A 113 20.37 9.42 3.92
N GLU A 114 20.73 8.20 4.32
CA GLU A 114 20.84 7.82 5.72
C GLU A 114 21.93 8.63 6.44
N ARG A 115 23.06 8.91 5.78
CA ARG A 115 24.12 9.78 6.31
C ARG A 115 23.60 11.21 6.52
N MET A 116 22.94 11.79 5.52
CA MET A 116 22.36 13.13 5.61
C MET A 116 21.32 13.22 6.75
N ALA A 117 20.48 12.21 6.91
CA ALA A 117 19.48 12.15 7.98
C ALA A 117 20.13 12.09 9.37
N ARG A 118 21.20 11.29 9.52
CA ARG A 118 21.98 11.23 10.78
C ARG A 118 22.62 12.58 11.11
N GLU A 119 23.28 13.21 10.15
CA GLU A 119 23.92 14.52 10.35
C GLU A 119 22.90 15.61 10.75
N ALA A 120 21.73 15.64 10.11
CA ALA A 120 20.65 16.54 10.48
C ALA A 120 20.13 16.26 11.90
N GLY A 121 19.97 14.98 12.27
CA GLY A 121 19.58 14.57 13.61
C GLY A 121 20.57 14.99 14.71
N ASP A 122 21.86 14.79 14.46
CA ASP A 122 22.95 15.19 15.37
C ASP A 122 23.03 16.71 15.52
N ALA A 123 22.89 17.46 14.42
CA ALA A 123 22.84 18.91 14.46
C ALA A 123 21.65 19.40 15.32
N LEU A 124 20.46 18.81 15.14
CA LEU A 124 19.28 19.08 15.97
C LEU A 124 19.51 18.74 17.45
N ALA A 125 20.17 17.62 17.75
CA ALA A 125 20.49 17.21 19.11
C ALA A 125 21.45 18.21 19.79
N ARG A 126 22.49 18.66 19.07
CA ARG A 126 23.44 19.69 19.55
C ARG A 126 22.73 21.02 19.83
N VAL A 127 21.86 21.48 18.91
CA VAL A 127 21.07 22.70 19.11
C VAL A 127 20.15 22.57 20.33
N ARG A 128 19.51 21.41 20.53
CA ARG A 128 18.67 21.16 21.72
C ARG A 128 19.48 21.17 23.01
N ALA A 129 20.67 20.56 23.02
CA ALA A 129 21.56 20.53 24.17
C ALA A 129 22.04 21.93 24.57
N CYS A 130 22.34 22.81 23.62
CA CYS A 130 22.71 24.20 23.90
C CYS A 130 21.52 25.09 24.35
N ARG A 131 20.28 24.67 24.09
CA ARG A 131 19.07 25.45 24.44
C ARG A 131 18.55 25.20 25.85
N VAL A 132 18.96 24.10 26.49
CA VAL A 132 18.60 23.80 27.89
C VAL A 132 19.73 24.35 28.78
N PRO A 133 19.55 25.47 29.50
CA PRO A 133 20.54 25.90 30.48
C PRO A 133 20.66 24.84 31.58
N PRO A 134 21.85 24.66 32.20
CA PRO A 134 21.97 23.79 33.36
C PRO A 134 20.94 24.20 34.39
N ARG A 135 20.20 23.22 34.93
CA ARG A 135 19.29 23.46 36.05
C ARG A 135 20.17 23.72 37.27
N ASP A 136 20.06 24.91 37.84
CA ASP A 136 20.79 25.35 39.03
C ASP A 136 20.33 24.62 40.32
N ASP A 137 19.78 23.41 40.21
CA ASP A 137 19.05 22.70 41.27
C ASP A 137 19.93 21.69 42.06
N GLU A 138 21.25 21.67 41.86
CA GLU A 138 22.20 20.82 42.62
C GLU A 138 23.26 21.61 43.42
N ALA A 139 22.93 22.83 43.85
CA ALA A 139 23.79 23.62 44.73
C ALA A 139 23.05 24.16 45.96
N VAL A 140 22.42 23.29 46.77
CA VAL A 140 22.10 23.53 48.19
C VAL A 140 22.17 22.23 48.97
#